data_AF-A0A1M2ZNI6-F1
#
_entry.id   AF-A0A1M2ZNI6-F1
#
_cell.length_a   1.000
_cell.length_b   1.000
_cell.length_c   1.000
_cell.angle_alpha   90.00
_cell.angle_beta   90.00
_cell.angle_gamma   90.00
#
_symmetry.space_group_name_H-M   'P 1'
#
loop_
_entity.id
_entity.type
_entity.pdbx_description
1 polymer ?
#
loop_
_entity_poly.entity_id
_entity_poly.type
_entity_poly.pdbx_seq_one_letter_code
_entity_poly.pdbx_strand_id
1 'polypeptide(L)'
;MEDLHREVYLKTMEDARKTFLGYKGNHSMMGRDNPYIGEEYYKFHITRETEIEWITEHVETLYNDFMNGKINNDLWIWYSTMEEFISILKTEDALLKLLEVTKYIKEKVPVDERVIVAETINGRNIRKCKSGLIYLSHRLNNRKATSEFIELALYYASFNQTKRERDAKRLTKKIKLEVFYGLRI
;
A
#
# COMPACT_ATOMS: atom_id res chain seq x y z
N MET A 1 -23.63 25.61 -10.47
CA MET A 1 -22.93 24.53 -9.75
C MET A 1 -23.85 24.14 -8.62
N GLU A 2 -24.79 23.25 -8.89
CA GLU A 2 -25.64 22.67 -7.85
C GLU A 2 -24.78 21.73 -7.03
N ASP A 3 -24.78 21.97 -5.72
CA ASP A 3 -24.15 21.14 -4.73
C ASP A 3 -24.64 19.70 -4.87
N LEU A 4 -23.78 18.86 -5.44
CA LEU A 4 -23.84 17.41 -5.32
C LEU A 4 -23.42 17.00 -3.90
N HIS A 5 -24.03 17.59 -2.88
CA HIS A 5 -24.12 17.01 -1.56
C HIS A 5 -25.08 15.82 -1.65
N ARG A 6 -24.62 14.72 -2.24
CA ARG A 6 -25.24 13.43 -1.98
C ARG A 6 -25.12 13.21 -0.48
N GLU A 7 -26.25 13.26 0.20
CA GLU A 7 -26.42 12.90 1.59
C GLU A 7 -25.97 11.44 1.80
N VAL A 8 -24.67 11.23 2.00
CA VAL A 8 -24.14 9.95 2.43
C VAL A 8 -24.39 9.86 3.93
N TYR A 9 -25.56 9.32 4.28
CA TYR A 9 -25.87 8.96 5.67
C TYR A 9 -25.28 7.59 5.98
N LEU A 10 -24.37 7.53 6.95
CA LEU A 10 -23.93 6.27 7.55
C LEU A 10 -25.05 5.75 8.44
N LYS A 11 -25.72 4.66 8.05
CA LYS A 11 -26.88 4.12 8.77
C LYS A 11 -26.54 2.90 9.62
N THR A 12 -25.48 2.20 9.26
CA THR A 12 -25.09 0.93 9.89
C THR A 12 -23.59 0.87 10.17
N MET A 13 -23.18 -0.03 11.07
CA MET A 13 -21.76 -0.34 11.29
C MET A 13 -21.05 -0.78 10.01
N GLU A 14 -21.76 -1.46 9.11
CA GLU A 14 -21.21 -1.90 7.83
C GLU A 14 -20.99 -0.71 6.87
N ASP A 15 -21.87 0.29 6.87
CA ASP A 15 -21.67 1.53 6.11
C ASP A 15 -20.44 2.28 6.63
N ALA A 16 -20.29 2.37 7.96
CA ALA A 16 -19.14 2.98 8.60
C ALA A 16 -17.84 2.23 8.23
N ARG A 17 -17.85 0.88 8.27
CA ARG A 17 -16.73 0.04 7.84
C ARG A 17 -16.36 0.27 6.39
N LYS A 18 -17.31 0.19 5.46
CA LYS A 18 -17.07 0.41 4.02
C LYS A 18 -16.51 1.80 3.76
N THR A 19 -17.04 2.81 4.45
CA THR A 19 -16.58 4.19 4.34
C THR A 19 -15.15 4.31 4.86
N PHE A 20 -14.84 3.80 6.06
CA PHE A 20 -13.49 3.77 6.61
C PHE A 20 -12.47 3.11 5.69
N LEU A 21 -12.80 1.94 5.13
CA LEU A 21 -11.95 1.24 4.17
C LEU A 21 -11.82 2.02 2.84
N GLY A 22 -12.89 2.68 2.38
CA GLY A 22 -12.85 3.59 1.22
C GLY A 22 -11.92 4.79 1.42
N TYR A 23 -11.78 5.26 2.66
CA TYR A 23 -10.77 6.24 3.10
C TYR A 23 -9.45 5.56 3.53
N LYS A 24 -9.16 4.37 2.99
CA LYS A 24 -7.87 3.68 3.15
C LYS A 24 -7.50 3.41 4.61
N GLY A 25 -8.50 3.23 5.48
CA GLY A 25 -8.32 2.97 6.90
C GLY A 25 -7.83 4.17 7.71
N ASN A 26 -8.07 5.40 7.23
CA ASN A 26 -7.64 6.63 7.89
C ASN A 26 -8.82 7.57 8.16
N HIS A 27 -9.37 7.51 9.38
CA HIS A 27 -10.48 8.39 9.77
C HIS A 27 -10.07 9.88 9.86
N SER A 28 -8.80 10.21 10.11
CA SER A 28 -8.35 11.61 10.05
C SER A 28 -8.47 12.17 8.62
N MET A 29 -8.16 11.34 7.61
CA MET A 29 -8.34 11.71 6.20
C MET A 29 -9.82 11.88 5.86
N MET A 30 -10.67 10.99 6.38
CA MET A 30 -12.13 11.08 6.25
C MET A 30 -12.65 12.42 6.78
N GLY A 31 -12.33 12.79 8.03
CA GLY A 31 -12.79 14.05 8.62
C GLY A 31 -12.21 15.31 7.96
N ARG A 32 -11.03 15.21 7.34
CA ARG A 32 -10.44 16.33 6.58
C ARG A 32 -11.09 16.51 5.21
N ASP A 33 -11.26 15.42 4.47
CA ASP A 33 -11.68 15.45 3.07
C ASP A 33 -13.22 15.51 2.96
N ASN A 34 -13.94 14.96 3.93
CA ASN A 34 -15.40 15.07 4.07
C ASN A 34 -15.80 15.15 5.56
N PRO A 35 -15.78 16.37 6.16
CA PRO A 35 -16.07 16.56 7.57
C PRO A 35 -17.42 16.00 8.03
N TYR A 36 -18.45 16.10 7.19
CA TYR A 36 -19.79 15.58 7.50
C TYR A 36 -19.79 14.06 7.70
N ILE A 37 -19.16 13.32 6.78
CA ILE A 37 -19.00 11.87 6.93
C ILE A 37 -18.17 11.53 8.17
N GLY A 38 -17.13 12.32 8.46
CA GLY A 38 -16.32 12.17 9.67
C GLY A 38 -17.15 12.30 10.95
N GLU A 39 -18.00 13.33 11.04
CA GLU A 39 -18.92 13.53 12.16
C GLU A 39 -19.89 12.37 12.33
N GLU A 40 -20.52 11.89 11.25
CA GLU A 40 -21.39 10.71 11.30
C GLU A 40 -20.62 9.46 11.74
N TYR A 41 -19.39 9.27 11.26
CA TYR A 41 -18.54 8.13 11.63
C TYR A 41 -18.22 8.13 13.14
N TYR A 42 -17.92 9.31 13.72
CA TYR A 42 -17.62 9.43 15.16
C TYR A 42 -18.80 9.05 16.07
N LYS A 43 -20.05 9.16 15.60
CA LYS A 43 -21.23 8.75 16.38
C LYS A 43 -21.31 7.24 16.63
N PHE A 44 -20.62 6.43 15.83
CA PHE A 44 -20.58 4.97 16.02
C PHE A 44 -19.64 4.53 17.15
N HIS A 45 -18.85 5.44 17.73
CA HIS A 45 -17.90 5.15 18.81
C HIS A 45 -16.95 3.97 18.50
N ILE A 46 -16.55 3.86 17.23
CA ILE A 46 -15.65 2.80 16.75
C ILE A 46 -14.28 2.97 17.39
N THR A 47 -13.79 1.92 18.05
CA THR A 47 -12.48 1.96 18.70
C THR A 47 -11.36 1.69 17.71
N ARG A 48 -10.13 2.00 18.13
CA ARG A 48 -8.95 1.74 17.30
C ARG A 48 -8.75 0.24 17.05
N GLU A 49 -9.08 -0.60 18.02
CA GLU A 49 -9.02 -2.05 17.91
C GLU A 49 -9.94 -2.55 16.81
N THR A 50 -11.19 -2.09 16.78
CA THR A 50 -12.16 -2.44 15.72
C THR A 50 -11.69 -1.99 14.34
N GLU A 51 -11.09 -0.79 14.22
CA GLU A 51 -10.49 -0.36 12.95
C GLU A 51 -9.36 -1.28 12.49
N ILE A 52 -8.50 -1.73 13.41
CA ILE A 52 -7.41 -2.67 13.11
C ILE A 52 -7.95 -4.03 12.67
N GLU A 53 -9.02 -4.53 13.31
CA GLU A 53 -9.71 -5.75 12.91
C GLU A 53 -10.24 -5.64 11.47
N TRP A 54 -10.92 -4.54 11.15
CA TRP A 54 -11.45 -4.32 9.79
C TRP A 54 -10.35 -4.23 8.73
N ILE A 55 -9.24 -3.56 9.04
CA ILE A 55 -8.08 -3.48 8.13
C ILE A 55 -7.46 -4.88 7.95
N THR A 56 -7.33 -5.65 9.02
CA THR A 56 -6.77 -7.02 8.96
C THR A 56 -7.62 -7.92 8.09
N GLU A 57 -8.94 -7.94 8.29
CA GLU A 57 -9.88 -8.69 7.46
C GLU A 57 -9.86 -8.25 5.98
N HIS A 58 -9.72 -6.95 5.74
CA HIS A 58 -9.65 -6.42 4.38
C HIS A 58 -8.33 -6.79 3.67
N VAL A 59 -7.20 -6.72 4.36
CA VAL A 59 -5.91 -7.20 3.86
C VAL A 59 -5.97 -8.69 3.52
N GLU A 60 -6.62 -9.49 4.37
CA GLU A 60 -6.83 -10.92 4.12
C GLU A 60 -7.69 -11.15 2.87
N THR A 61 -8.75 -10.36 2.71
CA THR A 61 -9.60 -10.43 1.51
C THR A 61 -8.81 -10.10 0.24
N LEU A 62 -8.05 -8.99 0.25
CA LEU A 62 -7.22 -8.58 -0.88
C LEU A 62 -6.15 -9.63 -1.21
N TYR A 63 -5.47 -10.16 -0.20
CA TYR A 63 -4.50 -11.25 -0.36
C TYR A 63 -5.14 -12.46 -1.06
N ASN A 64 -6.27 -12.94 -0.55
CA ASN A 64 -6.97 -14.07 -1.14
C ASN A 64 -7.47 -13.78 -2.55
N ASP A 65 -7.92 -12.57 -2.84
CA ASP A 65 -8.38 -12.19 -4.17
C ASP A 65 -7.23 -12.11 -5.19
N PHE A 66 -6.02 -11.69 -4.77
CA PHE A 66 -4.80 -11.83 -5.57
C PHE A 66 -4.45 -13.30 -5.82
N MET A 67 -4.35 -14.10 -4.76
CA MET A 67 -3.87 -15.47 -4.87
C MET A 67 -4.85 -16.38 -5.64
N ASN A 68 -6.15 -16.10 -5.55
CA ASN A 68 -7.18 -16.79 -6.34
C ASN A 68 -7.38 -16.21 -7.74
N GLY A 69 -6.62 -15.18 -8.15
CA GLY A 69 -6.68 -14.59 -9.49
C GLY A 69 -7.95 -13.80 -9.80
N LYS A 70 -8.72 -13.42 -8.78
CA LYS A 70 -9.87 -12.51 -8.94
C LYS A 70 -9.41 -11.10 -9.29
N ILE A 71 -8.29 -10.66 -8.70
CA ILE A 71 -7.58 -9.44 -9.11
C ILE A 71 -6.60 -9.83 -10.22
N ASN A 72 -6.94 -9.50 -11.46
CA ASN A 72 -6.12 -9.82 -12.65
C ASN A 72 -5.89 -8.62 -13.58
N ASN A 73 -6.54 -7.49 -13.32
CA ASN A 73 -6.36 -6.19 -13.97
C ASN A 73 -5.91 -5.15 -12.93
N ASP A 74 -5.38 -4.02 -13.41
CA ASP A 74 -4.99 -2.88 -12.57
C ASP A 74 -4.13 -3.28 -11.36
N LEU A 75 -3.23 -4.26 -11.56
CA LEU A 75 -2.52 -4.95 -10.48
C LEU A 75 -1.77 -3.97 -9.56
N TRP A 76 -1.16 -2.93 -10.13
CA TRP A 76 -0.43 -1.93 -9.35
C TRP A 76 -1.35 -1.07 -8.46
N ILE A 77 -2.60 -0.84 -8.86
CA ILE A 77 -3.58 -0.08 -8.07
C ILE A 77 -3.92 -0.88 -6.83
N TRP A 78 -4.39 -2.12 -7.01
CA TRP A 78 -4.73 -3.01 -5.91
C TRP A 78 -3.53 -3.30 -5.01
N TYR A 79 -2.34 -3.45 -5.60
CA TYR A 79 -1.11 -3.62 -4.84
C TYR A 79 -0.79 -2.39 -3.97
N SER A 80 -0.93 -1.18 -4.52
CA SER A 80 -0.70 0.06 -3.77
C SER A 80 -1.75 0.23 -2.67
N THR A 81 -3.02 -0.11 -2.94
CA THR A 81 -4.09 -0.11 -1.93
C THR A 81 -3.77 -1.07 -0.79
N MET A 82 -3.34 -2.30 -1.08
CA MET A 82 -2.95 -3.27 -0.06
C MET A 82 -1.75 -2.78 0.77
N GLU A 83 -0.77 -2.13 0.13
CA GLU A 83 0.38 -1.54 0.83
C GLU A 83 -0.04 -0.43 1.81
N GLU A 84 -0.98 0.43 1.44
CA GLU A 84 -1.48 1.50 2.32
C GLU A 84 -2.05 0.93 3.62
N PHE A 85 -2.87 -0.13 3.54
CA PHE A 85 -3.40 -0.83 4.73
C PHE A 85 -2.30 -1.49 5.56
N ILE A 86 -1.31 -2.12 4.91
CA ILE A 86 -0.18 -2.75 5.60
C ILE A 86 0.70 -1.73 6.29
N SER A 87 0.84 -0.53 5.73
CA SER A 87 1.57 0.58 6.34
C SER A 87 0.93 1.03 7.67
N ILE A 88 -0.37 0.77 7.85
CA ILE A 88 -1.12 1.02 9.09
C ILE A 88 -0.91 -0.11 10.08
N LEU A 89 -1.07 -1.37 9.64
CA LEU A 89 -0.92 -2.56 10.51
C LEU A 89 0.51 -2.72 11.04
N LYS A 90 1.52 -2.56 10.17
CA LYS A 90 2.94 -2.73 10.48
C LYS A 90 3.26 -4.04 11.20
N THR A 91 2.56 -5.12 10.86
CA THR A 91 2.83 -6.47 11.38
C THR A 91 3.67 -7.27 10.38
N GLU A 92 4.41 -8.25 10.90
CA GLU A 92 5.21 -9.16 10.06
C GLU A 92 4.34 -10.01 9.15
N ASP A 93 3.22 -10.56 9.66
CA ASP A 93 2.27 -11.36 8.87
C ASP A 93 1.76 -10.60 7.63
N ALA A 94 1.28 -9.36 7.82
CA ALA A 94 0.75 -8.55 6.74
C ALA A 94 1.84 -8.20 5.71
N LEU A 95 3.06 -7.91 6.18
CA LEU A 95 4.23 -7.67 5.31
C LEU A 95 4.54 -8.91 4.44
N LEU A 96 4.54 -10.11 5.04
CA LEU A 96 4.84 -11.35 4.33
C LEU A 96 3.78 -11.68 3.28
N LYS A 97 2.50 -11.44 3.57
CA LYS A 97 1.40 -11.55 2.57
C LYS A 97 1.64 -10.64 1.38
N LEU A 98 2.04 -9.39 1.59
CA LEU A 98 2.35 -8.48 0.49
C LEU A 98 3.61 -8.88 -0.27
N LEU A 99 4.61 -9.47 0.38
CA LEU A 99 5.77 -10.03 -0.29
C LEU A 99 5.36 -11.16 -1.24
N GLU A 100 4.48 -12.06 -0.81
CA GLU A 100 3.92 -13.12 -1.65
C GLU A 100 3.12 -12.56 -2.83
N VAL A 101 2.25 -11.58 -2.60
CA VAL A 101 1.54 -10.86 -3.68
C VAL A 101 2.53 -10.22 -4.64
N THR A 102 3.60 -9.58 -4.13
CA THR A 102 4.64 -8.94 -4.95
C THR A 102 5.31 -9.96 -5.87
N LYS A 103 5.57 -11.18 -5.38
CA LYS A 103 6.12 -12.29 -6.19
C LYS A 103 5.11 -12.80 -7.20
N TYR A 104 3.84 -12.95 -6.80
CA TYR A 104 2.76 -13.42 -7.65
C TYR A 104 2.54 -12.51 -8.87
N ILE A 105 2.59 -11.18 -8.67
CA ILE A 105 2.39 -10.20 -9.74
C ILE A 105 3.67 -9.89 -10.55
N LYS A 106 4.84 -10.41 -10.14
CA LYS A 106 6.17 -10.09 -10.72
C LYS A 106 6.20 -10.05 -12.24
N GLU A 107 5.73 -11.10 -12.88
CA GLU A 107 5.72 -11.22 -14.35
C GLU A 107 4.41 -10.75 -14.99
N LYS A 108 3.41 -10.38 -14.18
CA LYS A 108 2.05 -10.03 -14.63
C LYS A 108 1.85 -8.53 -14.78
N VAL A 109 2.62 -7.71 -14.06
CA VAL A 109 2.53 -6.25 -14.15
C VAL A 109 3.08 -5.78 -15.50
N PRO A 110 2.30 -5.01 -16.29
CA PRO A 110 2.75 -4.37 -17.53
C PRO A 110 4.02 -3.55 -17.31
N VAL A 111 4.96 -3.59 -18.27
CA VAL A 111 6.29 -2.98 -18.13
C VAL A 111 6.20 -1.48 -17.78
N ASP A 112 5.24 -0.75 -18.35
CA ASP A 112 5.02 0.67 -18.10
C ASP A 112 4.58 1.00 -16.67
N GLU A 113 4.06 0.02 -15.94
CA GLU A 113 3.55 0.17 -14.56
C GLU A 113 4.52 -0.36 -13.51
N ARG A 114 5.53 -1.16 -13.91
CA ARG A 114 6.49 -1.77 -12.99
C ARG A 114 7.22 -0.75 -12.11
N VAL A 115 7.58 0.41 -12.65
CA VAL A 115 8.24 1.44 -11.83
C VAL A 115 7.34 1.96 -10.71
N ILE A 116 6.02 1.96 -10.89
CA ILE A 116 5.07 2.40 -9.85
C ILE A 116 5.11 1.41 -8.68
N VAL A 117 5.17 0.11 -8.97
CA VAL A 117 5.35 -0.95 -7.97
C VAL A 117 6.71 -0.84 -7.29
N ALA A 118 7.78 -0.61 -8.06
CA ALA A 118 9.12 -0.42 -7.53
C ALA A 118 9.20 0.81 -6.58
N GLU A 119 8.53 1.90 -6.95
CA GLU A 119 8.44 3.09 -6.10
C GLU A 119 7.60 2.84 -4.84
N THR A 120 6.58 1.98 -4.88
CA THR A 120 5.87 1.54 -3.67
C THR A 120 6.81 0.76 -2.74
N ILE A 121 7.56 -0.21 -3.28
CA ILE A 121 8.50 -1.02 -2.50
C ILE A 121 9.60 -0.16 -1.85
N ASN A 122 10.19 0.78 -2.60
CA ASN A 122 11.23 1.67 -2.07
C ASN A 122 10.64 2.84 -1.24
N GLY A 123 9.42 3.25 -1.53
CA GLY A 123 8.79 4.48 -1.04
C GLY A 123 8.90 5.64 -2.04
N ARG A 124 7.73 6.21 -2.38
CA ARG A 124 7.53 7.35 -3.30
C ARG A 124 7.95 8.70 -2.71
N ASN A 125 7.93 8.83 -1.38
CA ASN A 125 8.06 10.11 -0.70
C ASN A 125 9.52 10.61 -0.53
N ILE A 126 9.62 11.92 -0.24
CA ILE A 126 10.83 12.70 0.04
C ILE A 126 11.85 11.87 0.83
N ARG A 127 13.13 11.89 0.45
CA ARG A 127 14.26 11.09 1.00
C ARG A 127 14.32 10.95 2.53
N LYS A 128 13.70 11.87 3.29
CA LYS A 128 13.66 11.84 4.76
C LYS A 128 12.66 10.83 5.32
N CYS A 129 11.57 10.56 4.60
CA CYS A 129 10.51 9.66 5.03
C CYS A 129 10.81 8.25 4.51
N LYS A 130 11.50 7.45 5.31
CA LYS A 130 11.79 6.02 5.09
C LYS A 130 10.52 5.17 5.18
N SER A 131 9.60 5.36 4.24
CA SER A 131 8.23 4.82 4.31
C SER A 131 7.97 3.57 3.49
N GLY A 132 8.83 3.20 2.54
CA GLY A 132 8.63 2.02 1.68
C GLY A 132 8.76 0.69 2.41
N LEU A 133 8.35 -0.38 1.74
CA LEU A 133 8.36 -1.75 2.23
C LEU A 133 9.74 -2.24 2.66
N ILE A 134 10.82 -1.85 1.95
CA ILE A 134 12.20 -2.15 2.34
C ILE A 134 12.50 -1.62 3.76
N TYR A 135 12.00 -0.43 4.10
CA TYR A 135 12.20 0.17 5.41
C TYR A 135 11.25 -0.39 6.46
N LEU A 136 10.02 -0.76 6.06
CA LEU A 136 9.10 -1.44 6.96
C LEU A 136 9.66 -2.81 7.37
N SER A 137 10.09 -3.63 6.42
CA SER A 137 10.68 -4.95 6.69
C SER A 137 11.94 -4.86 7.56
N HIS A 138 12.79 -3.87 7.31
CA HIS A 138 13.97 -3.64 8.13
C HIS A 138 13.60 -3.24 9.57
N ARG A 139 12.59 -2.36 9.76
CA ARG A 139 12.12 -1.97 11.10
C ARG A 139 11.52 -3.13 11.88
N LEU A 140 10.90 -4.08 11.18
CA LEU A 140 10.39 -5.33 11.76
C LEU A 140 11.49 -6.39 11.95
N ASN A 141 12.76 -6.05 11.72
CA ASN A 141 13.92 -6.94 11.83
C ASN A 141 13.83 -8.19 10.92
N ASN A 142 13.01 -8.16 9.87
CA ASN A 142 12.90 -9.24 8.90
C ASN A 142 13.87 -8.99 7.74
N ARG A 143 15.13 -9.39 7.94
CA ARG A 143 16.21 -9.20 6.95
C ARG A 143 15.96 -9.94 5.64
N LYS A 144 15.35 -11.13 5.72
CA LYS A 144 15.01 -11.93 4.54
C LYS A 144 14.02 -11.18 3.65
N ALA A 145 12.89 -10.76 4.21
CA ALA A 145 11.90 -9.96 3.48
C ALA A 145 12.52 -8.66 2.93
N THR A 146 13.40 -8.02 3.70
CA THR A 146 14.12 -6.81 3.25
C THR A 146 14.95 -7.07 2.00
N SER A 147 15.75 -8.14 1.97
CA SER A 147 16.54 -8.53 0.81
C SER A 147 15.65 -8.83 -0.39
N GLU A 148 14.57 -9.58 -0.18
CA GLU A 148 13.65 -9.94 -1.26
C GLU A 148 12.94 -8.72 -1.85
N PHE A 149 12.52 -7.76 -1.02
CA PHE A 149 11.96 -6.49 -1.51
C PHE A 149 12.97 -5.66 -2.29
N ILE A 150 14.24 -5.64 -1.89
CA ILE A 150 15.31 -4.97 -2.66
C ILE A 150 15.44 -5.59 -4.05
N GLU A 151 15.52 -6.93 -4.12
CA GLU A 151 15.65 -7.65 -5.38
C GLU A 151 14.43 -7.41 -6.29
N LEU A 152 13.22 -7.46 -5.74
CA LEU A 152 11.99 -7.19 -6.47
C LEU A 152 11.92 -5.74 -6.96
N ALA A 153 12.29 -4.76 -6.12
CA ALA A 153 12.33 -3.36 -6.53
C ALA A 153 13.33 -3.11 -7.66
N LEU A 154 14.51 -3.75 -7.60
CA LEU A 154 15.50 -3.68 -8.67
C LEU A 154 15.01 -4.33 -9.96
N TYR A 155 14.35 -5.50 -9.86
CA TYR A 155 13.73 -6.18 -11.00
C TYR A 155 12.68 -5.29 -11.68
N TYR A 156 11.77 -4.70 -10.90
CA TYR A 156 10.75 -3.82 -11.45
C TYR A 156 11.33 -2.52 -12.02
N ALA A 157 12.50 -2.09 -11.55
CA ALA A 157 13.23 -0.94 -12.11
C ALA A 157 14.17 -1.30 -13.27
N SER A 158 14.33 -2.59 -13.62
CA SER A 158 15.22 -3.01 -14.70
C SER A 158 14.46 -3.16 -16.01
N PHE A 159 14.31 -2.07 -16.75
CA PHE A 159 13.83 -2.07 -18.13
C PHE A 159 14.39 -0.87 -18.90
N ASN A 160 14.65 -1.05 -20.20
CA ASN A 160 15.32 -0.05 -21.04
C ASN A 160 14.45 0.52 -22.17
N GLN A 161 13.15 0.19 -22.22
CA GLN A 161 12.33 0.39 -23.43
C GLN A 161 10.99 1.10 -23.19
N THR A 162 10.85 1.90 -22.14
CA THR A 162 9.57 2.58 -21.85
C THR A 162 9.71 4.07 -21.64
N LYS A 163 8.56 4.77 -21.70
CA LYS A 163 8.42 6.21 -21.37
C LYS A 163 8.97 6.57 -19.99
N ARG A 164 9.15 5.58 -19.10
CA ARG A 164 9.57 5.76 -17.70
C ARG A 164 11.02 5.33 -17.42
N GLU A 165 11.85 5.15 -18.45
CA GLU A 165 13.26 4.76 -18.29
C GLU A 165 14.05 5.69 -17.35
N ARG A 166 13.81 6.99 -17.41
CA ARG A 166 14.45 7.97 -16.52
C ARG A 166 14.11 7.72 -15.05
N ASP A 167 12.86 7.43 -14.75
CA ASP A 167 12.39 7.15 -13.40
C ASP A 167 12.97 5.84 -12.89
N ALA A 168 13.01 4.82 -13.74
CA ALA A 168 13.63 3.53 -13.46
C ALA A 168 15.11 3.67 -13.09
N LYS A 169 15.90 4.37 -13.93
CA LYS A 169 17.33 4.66 -13.65
C LYS A 169 17.54 5.42 -12.33
N ARG A 170 16.70 6.44 -12.07
CA ARG A 170 16.73 7.21 -10.82
C ARG A 170 16.46 6.31 -9.61
N LEU A 171 15.45 5.44 -9.71
CA LEU A 171 15.06 4.54 -8.65
C LEU A 171 16.12 3.47 -8.38
N THR A 172 16.69 2.84 -9.41
CA THR A 172 17.80 1.89 -9.26
C THR A 172 18.98 2.52 -8.52
N LYS A 173 19.35 3.76 -8.87
CA LYS A 173 20.41 4.50 -8.18
C LYS A 173 20.05 4.74 -6.70
N LYS A 174 18.79 5.10 -6.42
CA LYS A 174 18.29 5.32 -5.05
C LYS A 174 18.38 4.04 -4.22
N ILE A 175 17.84 2.92 -4.71
CA ILE A 175 17.87 1.61 -4.02
C ILE A 175 19.32 1.25 -3.68
N LYS A 176 20.24 1.33 -4.66
CA LYS A 176 21.66 0.99 -4.46
C LYS A 176 22.33 1.85 -3.37
N LEU A 177 22.05 3.15 -3.35
CA LEU A 177 22.57 4.04 -2.31
C LEU A 177 21.98 3.72 -0.93
N GLU A 178 20.69 3.41 -0.86
CA GLU A 178 20.02 3.08 0.40
C GLU A 178 20.53 1.76 0.99
N VAL A 179 20.77 0.76 0.15
CA VAL A 179 21.38 -0.51 0.57
C VAL A 179 22.83 -0.29 1.01
N PHE A 180 23.62 0.48 0.27
CA PHE A 180 25.05 0.65 0.58
C PHE A 180 25.30 1.52 1.82
N TYR A 181 24.49 2.56 2.05
CA TYR A 181 24.75 3.55 3.10
C TYR A 181 23.73 3.53 4.25
N GLY A 182 22.51 3.05 4.02
CA GLY A 182 21.36 3.30 4.91
C GLY A 182 20.80 2.08 5.64
N LEU A 183 21.01 0.89 5.09
CA LEU A 183 20.53 -0.38 5.63
C LEU A 183 21.76 -1.27 5.80
N ARG A 184 22.26 -1.42 7.03
CA ARG A 184 23.30 -2.42 7.34
C ARG A 184 22.62 -3.80 7.41
N ILE A 185 22.25 -4.34 6.24
CA ILE A 185 21.59 -5.65 6.10
C ILE A 185 22.63 -6.75 6.32
#